data_AF-A0A9D6PP99-F1
#
_entry.id   AF-A0A9D6PP99-F1
#
_cell.length_a   1.000
_cell.length_b   1.000
_cell.length_c   1.000
_cell.angle_alpha   90.00
_cell.angle_beta   90.00
_cell.angle_gamma   90.00
#
_symmetry.space_group_name_H-M   'P 1'
#
loop_
_entity.id
_entity.type
_entity.pdbx_description
1 polymer ?
#
loop_
_entity_poly.entity_id
_entity_poly.type
_entity_poly.pdbx_seq_one_letter_code
_entity_poly.pdbx_strand_id
1 'polypeptide(L)'
;PLHDGAVIINRDRVVAAGCFLPLSINPDLPGDLGTRHRAAVGVTEESDAIAIVVSEETGTISLVTGGEITRNLDGAGLRQRLSQLLGPPLKAFGRRRAGTPAPLGDPAK
;
A
#
# COMPACT_ATOMS: atom_id res chain seq x y z
N PRO A 1 2.65 2.56 -18.07
CA PRO A 1 1.81 3.69 -17.61
C PRO A 1 1.03 3.45 -16.29
N LEU A 2 1.54 2.63 -15.35
CA LEU A 2 0.85 2.33 -14.06
C LEU A 2 1.63 2.80 -12.83
N HIS A 3 2.72 3.55 -13.03
CA HIS A 3 3.64 3.94 -11.94
C HIS A 3 3.12 5.14 -11.15
N ASP A 4 2.15 5.87 -11.69
CA ASP A 4 1.65 7.10 -11.10
C ASP A 4 0.41 6.80 -10.27
N GLY A 5 0.52 6.96 -8.96
CA GLY A 5 -0.50 6.61 -7.98
C GLY A 5 -0.18 5.35 -7.18
N ALA A 6 -1.15 4.91 -6.38
CA ALA A 6 -0.99 3.79 -5.47
C ALA A 6 -1.39 2.44 -6.08
N VAL A 7 -0.76 1.38 -5.59
CA VAL A 7 -1.16 -0.01 -5.84
C VAL A 7 -1.92 -0.50 -4.61
N ILE A 8 -3.12 -1.03 -4.83
CA ILE A 8 -3.96 -1.57 -3.76
C ILE A 8 -3.87 -3.09 -3.77
N ILE A 9 -3.47 -3.65 -2.64
CA ILE A 9 -3.41 -5.10 -2.42
C ILE A 9 -4.49 -5.46 -1.42
N ASN A 10 -5.34 -6.41 -1.80
CA ASN A 10 -6.31 -6.99 -0.89
C ASN A 10 -6.08 -8.51 -0.83
N ARG A 11 -5.82 -9.01 0.38
CA ARG A 11 -5.40 -10.40 0.64
C ARG A 11 -4.13 -10.76 -0.14
N ASP A 12 -4.26 -11.61 -1.16
CA ASP A 12 -3.17 -12.16 -1.98
C ASP A 12 -3.17 -11.60 -3.41
N ARG A 13 -3.93 -10.53 -3.66
CA ARG A 13 -4.14 -9.99 -5.01
C ARG A 13 -3.98 -8.48 -5.08
N VAL A 14 -3.31 -8.01 -6.12
CA VAL A 14 -3.38 -6.61 -6.56
C VAL A 14 -4.75 -6.37 -7.19
N VAL A 15 -5.58 -5.54 -6.53
CA VAL A 15 -6.94 -5.24 -7.01
C VAL A 15 -6.99 -4.00 -7.89
N ALA A 16 -6.03 -3.09 -7.74
CA ALA A 16 -5.92 -1.88 -8.54
C ALA A 16 -4.49 -1.32 -8.55
N ALA A 17 -4.17 -0.50 -9.54
CA ALA A 17 -2.92 0.24 -9.66
C ALA A 17 -3.22 1.64 -10.24
N GLY A 18 -2.37 2.61 -9.93
CA GLY A 18 -2.57 4.01 -10.31
C GLY A 18 -3.71 4.70 -9.57
N CYS A 19 -3.96 4.31 -8.32
CA CYS A 19 -5.04 4.87 -7.52
C CYS A 19 -4.66 6.22 -6.93
N PHE A 20 -5.56 7.19 -7.00
CA PHE A 20 -5.44 8.42 -6.23
C PHE A 20 -5.91 8.18 -4.80
N LEU A 21 -5.09 8.60 -3.84
CA LEU A 21 -5.35 8.46 -2.41
C LEU A 21 -5.56 9.84 -1.78
N PRO A 22 -6.33 9.93 -0.68
CA PRO A 22 -6.42 11.16 0.10
C PRO A 22 -5.03 11.53 0.63
N LEU A 23 -4.70 12.81 0.58
CA LEU A 23 -3.48 13.35 1.17
C LEU A 23 -3.78 13.83 2.58
N SER A 24 -2.93 13.47 3.55
CA SER A 24 -3.03 14.04 4.89
C SER A 24 -2.77 15.55 4.86
N ILE A 25 -3.63 16.27 5.57
CA ILE A 25 -3.52 17.72 5.80
C ILE A 25 -2.95 18.04 7.19
N ASN A 26 -2.43 17.02 7.90
CA ASN A 26 -1.84 17.19 9.22
C ASN A 26 -0.63 18.16 9.15
N PRO A 27 -0.68 19.32 9.81
CA PRO A 27 0.38 20.32 9.77
C PRO A 27 1.65 19.87 10.52
N ASP A 28 1.54 18.88 11.41
CA ASP A 28 2.67 18.35 12.20
C ASP A 28 3.55 17.39 11.40
N LEU A 29 3.12 17.00 10.18
CA LEU A 29 3.93 16.16 9.31
C LEU A 29 5.21 16.89 8.86
N PRO A 30 6.38 16.22 8.91
CA PRO A 30 7.63 16.81 8.47
C PRO A 30 7.56 17.39 7.05
N GLY A 31 8.12 18.59 6.86
CA GLY A 31 8.05 19.32 5.59
C GLY A 31 8.76 18.63 4.42
N ASP A 32 9.71 17.74 4.71
CA ASP A 32 10.43 16.90 3.75
C ASP A 32 9.59 15.72 3.23
N LEU A 33 8.37 15.50 3.73
CA LEU A 33 7.47 14.48 3.22
C LEU A 33 6.85 14.90 1.88
N GLY A 34 7.29 14.23 0.81
CA GLY A 34 6.68 14.30 -0.51
C GLY A 34 5.25 13.73 -0.58
N THR A 35 4.61 13.89 -1.73
CA THR A 35 3.19 13.55 -1.95
C THR A 35 2.84 12.08 -1.70
N ARG A 36 3.75 11.13 -2.03
CA ARG A 36 3.53 9.70 -1.72
C ARG A 36 3.46 9.42 -0.22
N HIS A 37 4.26 10.11 0.58
CA HIS A 37 4.21 9.98 2.03
C HIS A 37 2.92 10.55 2.58
N ARG A 38 2.51 11.75 2.12
CA ARG A 38 1.24 12.37 2.53
C ARG A 38 0.03 11.53 2.13
N ALA A 39 0.06 10.91 0.97
CA ALA A 39 -0.95 9.95 0.51
C ALA A 39 -1.04 8.72 1.40
N ALA A 40 0.12 8.17 1.79
CA ALA A 40 0.19 7.03 2.70
C ALA A 40 -0.33 7.40 4.09
N VAL A 41 0.00 8.58 4.62
CA VAL A 41 -0.58 9.06 5.89
C VAL A 41 -2.09 9.21 5.74
N GLY A 42 -2.56 9.96 4.75
CA GLY A 42 -3.98 10.26 4.56
C GLY A 42 -4.85 9.01 4.40
N VAL A 43 -4.41 8.03 3.61
CA VAL A 43 -5.19 6.79 3.46
C VAL A 43 -5.29 5.99 4.76
N THR A 44 -4.25 6.02 5.59
CA THR A 44 -4.21 5.27 6.87
C THR A 44 -4.79 6.04 8.05
N GLU A 45 -5.03 7.34 7.92
CA GLU A 45 -5.84 8.11 8.88
C GLU A 45 -7.32 7.71 8.76
N GLU A 46 -7.78 7.45 7.54
CA GLU A 46 -9.18 7.14 7.22
C GLU A 46 -9.49 5.63 7.10
N SER A 47 -8.51 4.76 7.32
CA SER A 47 -8.69 3.31 7.21
C SER A 47 -7.69 2.52 8.05
N ASP A 48 -7.97 1.22 8.22
CA ASP A 48 -7.05 0.25 8.82
C ASP A 48 -5.96 -0.25 7.84
N ALA A 49 -5.82 0.40 6.68
CA ALA A 49 -4.81 0.04 5.71
C ALA A 49 -3.40 0.19 6.27
N ILE A 50 -2.50 -0.64 5.73
CA ILE A 50 -1.06 -0.54 5.94
C ILE A 50 -0.47 -0.03 4.64
N ALA A 51 0.19 1.12 4.68
CA ALA A 51 0.81 1.71 3.49
C ALA A 51 2.34 1.56 3.57
N ILE A 52 2.95 1.17 2.44
CA ILE A 52 4.40 1.10 2.28
C ILE A 52 4.79 2.15 1.25
N VAL A 53 5.79 2.96 1.55
CA VAL A 53 6.28 4.02 0.67
C VAL A 53 7.77 3.83 0.45
N VAL A 54 8.20 3.92 -0.80
CA VAL A 54 9.61 4.06 -1.15
C VAL A 54 9.83 5.49 -1.62
N SER A 55 10.71 6.21 -0.93
CA SER A 55 11.11 7.56 -1.31
C SER A 55 11.79 7.54 -2.68
N GLU A 56 11.32 8.38 -3.61
CA GLU A 56 11.95 8.52 -4.92
C GLU A 56 13.32 9.18 -4.83
N GLU A 57 13.46 10.11 -3.89
CA GLU A 57 14.68 10.91 -3.72
C GLU A 57 15.79 10.12 -3.04
N THR A 58 15.43 9.31 -2.04
CA THR A 58 16.40 8.66 -1.15
C THR A 58 16.39 7.15 -1.22
N GLY A 59 15.39 6.54 -1.87
CA GLY A 59 15.18 5.08 -1.86
C GLY A 59 14.75 4.51 -0.51
N THR A 60 14.57 5.35 0.52
CA THR A 60 14.22 4.95 1.87
C THR A 60 12.83 4.32 1.91
N ILE A 61 12.70 3.18 2.60
CA ILE A 61 11.42 2.53 2.85
C ILE A 61 10.80 3.11 4.12
N SER A 62 9.52 3.47 4.03
CA SER A 62 8.69 3.86 5.15
C SER A 62 7.43 2.99 5.22
N LEU A 63 6.96 2.73 6.43
CA LEU A 63 5.70 2.05 6.71
C LEU A 63 4.77 3.03 7.43
N VAL A 64 3.52 3.09 7.02
CA VAL A 64 2.52 3.98 7.61
C VAL A 64 1.31 3.18 8.05
N THR A 65 0.85 3.41 9.27
CA THR A 65 -0.32 2.75 9.87
C THR A 65 -1.01 3.70 10.83
N GLY A 66 -2.33 3.90 10.69
CA GLY A 66 -3.09 4.77 11.59
C GLY A 66 -2.58 6.22 11.61
N GLY A 67 -2.08 6.73 10.48
CA GLY A 67 -1.46 8.05 10.38
C GLY A 67 0.00 8.15 10.85
N GLU A 68 0.52 7.13 11.54
CA GLU A 68 1.89 7.14 12.08
C GLU A 68 2.90 6.60 11.08
N ILE A 69 3.99 7.33 10.85
CA ILE A 69 5.05 6.98 9.89
C ILE A 69 6.31 6.41 10.58
N THR A 70 6.65 5.17 10.25
CA THR A 70 7.93 4.55 10.59
C THR A 70 8.88 4.65 9.39
N ARG A 71 9.91 5.50 9.47
CA ARG A 71 10.89 5.74 8.39
C ARG A 71 12.14 4.87 8.56
N ASN A 72 13.00 4.87 7.52
CA ASN A 72 14.33 4.23 7.54
C ASN A 72 14.30 2.72 7.78
N LEU A 73 13.28 2.04 7.23
CA LEU A 73 13.24 0.59 7.23
C LEU A 73 14.16 0.04 6.13
N ASP A 74 14.82 -1.07 6.43
CA ASP A 74 15.43 -1.93 5.43
C ASP A 74 14.48 -3.10 5.09
N GLY A 75 14.89 -3.98 4.17
CA GLY A 75 14.05 -5.11 3.76
C GLY A 75 13.74 -6.09 4.90
N ALA A 76 14.67 -6.26 5.85
CA ALA A 76 14.49 -7.12 7.00
C ALA A 76 13.50 -6.54 8.01
N GLY A 77 13.68 -5.27 8.37
CA GLY A 77 12.80 -4.51 9.24
C GLY A 77 11.39 -4.39 8.68
N LEU A 78 11.24 -4.09 7.38
CA LEU A 78 9.94 -4.08 6.72
C LEU A 78 9.24 -5.44 6.84
N ARG A 79 9.94 -6.53 6.52
CA ARG A 79 9.38 -7.89 6.62
C ARG A 79 8.93 -8.21 8.04
N GLN A 80 9.73 -7.86 9.04
CA GLN A 80 9.41 -8.07 10.44
C GLN A 80 8.14 -7.31 10.84
N ARG A 81 8.05 -6.02 10.50
CA ARG A 81 6.88 -5.18 10.81
C ARG A 81 5.62 -5.69 10.12
N LEU A 82 5.70 -6.05 8.84
CA LEU A 82 4.57 -6.62 8.11
C LEU A 82 4.09 -7.94 8.70
N SER A 83 5.00 -8.81 9.13
CA SER A 83 4.65 -10.09 9.78
C SER A 83 3.93 -9.88 11.11
N GLN A 84 4.28 -8.82 11.84
CA GLN A 84 3.61 -8.46 13.09
C GLN A 84 2.20 -7.90 12.85
N LEU A 85 2.02 -7.07 11.82
CA LEU A 85 0.76 -6.39 11.54
C LEU A 85 -0.27 -7.26 10.80
N LEU A 86 0.18 -8.03 9.80
CA LEU A 86 -0.69 -8.87 8.97
C LEU A 86 -0.87 -10.29 9.52
N GLY A 87 -0.12 -10.65 10.56
CA GLY A 87 -0.07 -12.00 11.10
C GLY A 87 0.71 -12.98 10.20
N PRO A 88 0.58 -14.30 10.44
CA PRO A 88 1.32 -15.30 9.67
C PRO A 88 0.97 -15.17 8.18
N PRO A 89 1.97 -15.32 7.29
CA PRO A 89 1.73 -15.18 5.86
C PRO A 89 0.64 -16.16 5.43
N LEU A 90 -0.33 -15.66 4.64
CA LEU A 90 -1.26 -16.52 3.94
C LEU A 90 -0.43 -17.56 3.18
N LYS A 91 -0.86 -18.84 3.24
CA LYS A 91 -0.16 -19.96 2.60
C LYS A 91 0.30 -19.52 1.21
N ALA A 92 1.60 -19.69 0.97
CA ALA A 92 2.33 -19.17 -0.19
C ALA A 92 1.50 -19.20 -1.46
N PHE A 93 1.64 -18.12 -2.26
CA PHE A 93 1.14 -17.93 -3.62
C PHE A 93 1.28 -19.23 -4.43
N GLY A 94 0.27 -20.09 -4.28
CA GLY A 94 0.38 -21.50 -4.53
C GLY A 94 -0.64 -21.86 -5.56
N ARG A 95 -0.20 -21.89 -6.82
CA ARG A 95 -0.77 -22.70 -7.90
C ARG A 95 -2.30 -22.83 -7.82
N ARG A 96 -3.05 -21.79 -8.19
CA ARG A 96 -4.40 -22.05 -8.71
C ARG A 96 -4.34 -22.09 -10.22
N ARG A 97 -4.79 -23.25 -10.73
CA ARG A 97 -5.04 -23.61 -12.12
C ARG A 97 -5.61 -22.42 -12.89
N ALA A 98 -5.26 -22.33 -14.16
CA ALA A 98 -5.99 -21.54 -15.14
C ALA A 98 -7.49 -21.85 -15.01
N GLY A 99 -8.20 -21.02 -14.27
CA GLY A 99 -9.63 -20.96 -14.21
C GLY A 99 -10.01 -19.73 -14.99
N THR A 100 -10.69 -19.94 -16.12
CA THR A 100 -11.18 -18.91 -17.03
C THR A 100 -11.79 -17.75 -16.24
N PRO A 101 -11.43 -16.49 -16.53
CA PRO A 101 -12.10 -15.36 -15.89
C PRO A 101 -13.60 -15.46 -16.15
N ALA A 102 -14.40 -15.29 -15.09
CA ALA A 102 -15.85 -15.18 -15.21
C ALA A 102 -16.18 -14.02 -16.18
N PRO A 103 -17.17 -14.18 -17.07
CA PRO A 103 -17.51 -13.13 -18.02
C PRO A 103 -17.89 -11.87 -17.25
N LEU A 104 -17.25 -10.75 -17.63
CA LEU A 104 -17.63 -9.42 -17.20
C LEU A 104 -19.10 -9.23 -17.64
N GLY A 105 -20.00 -9.06 -16.68
CA GLY A 105 -21.41 -8.81 -16.98
C GLY A 105 -21.54 -7.58 -17.86
N ASP A 106 -22.34 -7.71 -18.91
CA ASP A 106 -22.61 -6.69 -19.92
C ASP A 106 -23.20 -5.42 -19.27
N PRO A 107 -22.63 -4.21 -19.46
CA PRO A 107 -23.14 -2.98 -18.88
C PRO A 107 -24.30 -2.39 -19.71
N ALA A 108 -25.30 -3.22 -20.02
CA ALA A 108 -26.52 -2.81 -20.70
C ALA A 108 -27.72 -3.64 -20.22
N LYS A 109 -28.10 -3.44 -18.96
CA LYS A 109 -29.47 -3.62 -18.50
C LYS A 109 -29.82 -2.60 -17.44
#